data_AF-A0A8T4K8Y0-F1
#
_entry.id   AF-A0A8T4K8Y0-F1
#
_cell.length_a   1.000
_cell.length_b   1.000
_cell.length_c   1.000
_cell.angle_alpha   90.00
_cell.angle_beta   90.00
_cell.angle_gamma   90.00
#
_symmetry.space_group_name_H-M   'P 1'
#
loop_
_entity.id
_entity.type
_entity.pdbx_description
1 polymer ?
#
loop_
_entity_poly.entity_id
_entity_poly.type
_entity_poly.pdbx_seq_one_letter_code
_entity_poly.pdbx_strand_id
1 'polypeptide(L)'
;MKCPHCSSRGVRRGFRQTRLGKKQMYLCTNCSRKFTAEWPKMRFRKEDVMHAVKLYKSGMSSAKVKAKLESRGVTVSRWTIIKWSRKFG
;
A
#
# COMPACT_ATOMS: atom_id res chain seq x y z
N MET A 1 -17.21 -3.59 -8.16
CA MET A 1 -15.97 -4.03 -7.49
C MET A 1 -16.15 -5.47 -7.03
N LYS A 2 -15.21 -6.38 -7.32
CA LYS A 2 -15.28 -7.78 -6.88
C LYS A 2 -14.76 -7.92 -5.44
N CYS A 3 -15.46 -8.71 -4.62
CA CYS A 3 -15.03 -8.98 -3.25
C CYS A 3 -13.80 -9.90 -3.25
N PRO A 4 -12.70 -9.54 -2.57
CA PRO A 4 -11.50 -10.40 -2.52
C PRO A 4 -11.69 -11.68 -1.69
N HIS A 5 -12.82 -11.84 -0.99
CA HIS A 5 -13.08 -12.99 -0.13
C HIS A 5 -14.01 -14.03 -0.76
N CYS A 6 -14.99 -13.61 -1.57
CA CYS A 6 -15.99 -14.50 -2.14
C CYS A 6 -16.30 -14.19 -3.61
N SER A 7 -15.51 -13.31 -4.24
CA SER A 7 -15.62 -12.90 -5.65
C SER A 7 -16.94 -12.23 -6.07
N SER A 8 -17.92 -12.11 -5.17
CA SER A 8 -19.22 -11.49 -5.44
C SER A 8 -19.12 -9.96 -5.57
N ARG A 9 -20.25 -9.32 -5.93
CA ARG A 9 -20.33 -7.87 -6.13
C ARG A 9 -20.26 -7.11 -4.79
N GLY A 10 -19.40 -6.10 -4.74
CA GLY A 10 -19.37 -5.10 -3.67
C GLY A 10 -20.09 -3.81 -4.04
N VAL A 11 -20.92 -3.31 -3.13
CA VAL A 11 -21.62 -2.02 -3.20
C VAL A 11 -20.85 -0.94 -2.44
N ARG A 12 -20.93 0.33 -2.88
CA ARG A 12 -20.23 1.44 -2.20
C ARG A 12 -20.87 1.70 -0.83
N ARG A 13 -20.05 1.78 0.22
CA ARG A 13 -20.49 2.01 1.62
C ARG A 13 -19.64 3.08 2.33
N GLY A 14 -19.48 4.23 1.66
CA GLY A 14 -18.75 5.38 2.20
C GLY A 14 -17.23 5.34 2.01
N PHE A 15 -16.50 6.09 2.84
CA PHE A 15 -15.06 6.30 2.71
C PHE A 15 -14.29 5.97 3.99
N ARG A 16 -13.13 5.35 3.83
CA ARG A 16 -12.12 5.20 4.87
C ARG A 16 -11.21 6.43 4.86
N GLN A 17 -11.12 7.15 5.97
CA GLN A 17 -10.11 8.19 6.13
C GLN A 17 -8.73 7.54 6.29
N THR A 18 -7.76 7.98 5.50
CA THR A 18 -6.36 7.55 5.61
C THR A 18 -5.45 8.79 5.56
N ARG A 19 -4.18 8.64 5.97
CA ARG A 19 -3.19 9.73 5.86
C ARG A 19 -3.01 10.24 4.42
N LEU A 20 -3.35 9.43 3.42
CA LEU A 20 -3.24 9.75 2.00
C LEU A 20 -4.55 10.30 1.40
N GLY A 21 -5.61 10.42 2.21
CA GLY A 21 -6.93 10.86 1.79
C GLY A 21 -8.02 9.81 1.97
N LYS A 22 -9.20 10.11 1.40
CA LYS A 22 -10.40 9.28 1.47
C LYS A 22 -10.29 8.10 0.49
N LYS A 23 -10.35 6.88 1.00
CA LYS A 23 -10.42 5.66 0.17
C LYS A 23 -11.84 5.14 0.12
N GLN A 24 -12.37 4.89 -1.08
CA GLN A 24 -13.71 4.32 -1.25
C GLN A 24 -13.79 2.93 -0.60
N MET A 25 -14.74 2.76 0.31
CA MET A 25 -15.08 1.48 0.91
C MET A 25 -16.24 0.82 0.16
N TYR A 26 -16.17 -0.51 0.08
CA TYR A 26 -17.17 -1.38 -0.49
C TYR A 26 -17.62 -2.40 0.55
N LEU A 27 -18.89 -2.76 0.52
CA LEU A 27 -19.47 -3.86 1.28
C LEU A 27 -19.86 -4.97 0.30
N CYS A 28 -19.42 -6.19 0.55
CA CYS A 28 -19.91 -7.34 -0.20
C CYS A 28 -21.37 -7.65 0.19
N THR A 29 -22.26 -7.83 -0.78
CA THR A 29 -23.66 -8.19 -0.52
C THR A 29 -23.85 -9.66 -0.15
N ASN A 30 -22.87 -10.52 -0.46
CA ASN A 30 -22.92 -11.96 -0.17
C ASN A 30 -22.30 -12.27 1.21
N CYS A 31 -21.01 -11.97 1.39
CA CYS A 31 -20.31 -12.30 2.64
C CYS A 31 -20.34 -11.19 3.71
N SER A 32 -21.02 -10.07 3.45
CA SER A 32 -21.13 -8.91 4.35
C SER A 32 -19.79 -8.29 4.81
N ARG A 33 -18.67 -8.68 4.19
CA ARG A 33 -17.34 -8.15 4.51
C ARG A 33 -17.09 -6.81 3.83
N LYS A 34 -16.42 -5.92 4.55
CA LYS A 34 -15.97 -4.61 4.05
C LYS A 34 -14.60 -4.74 3.40
N PHE A 35 -14.41 -4.10 2.25
CA PHE A 35 -13.14 -4.08 1.55
C PHE A 35 -12.95 -2.75 0.81
N THR A 36 -11.72 -2.44 0.41
CA THR A 36 -11.37 -1.22 -0.34
C THR A 36 -10.76 -1.61 -1.67
N ALA A 37 -11.01 -0.80 -2.70
CA ALA A 37 -10.34 -0.96 -3.99
C ALA A 37 -8.83 -0.63 -3.88
N GLU A 38 -8.07 -1.19 -4.81
CA GLU A 38 -6.72 -1.72 -4.59
C GLU A 38 -5.62 -0.74 -4.16
N TRP A 39 -4.99 -1.12 -3.05
CA TRP A 39 -3.56 -1.16 -2.73
C TRP A 39 -3.55 -1.93 -1.40
N PRO A 40 -2.62 -2.88 -1.13
CA PRO A 40 -2.54 -3.52 0.17
C PRO A 40 -2.63 -2.48 1.29
N LYS A 41 -3.21 -2.86 2.44
CA LYS A 41 -3.48 -1.99 3.61
C LYS A 41 -2.19 -1.37 4.16
N MET A 42 -1.61 -0.44 3.43
CA MET A 42 -0.32 0.19 3.66
C MET A 42 -0.55 1.68 3.84
N ARG A 43 0.25 2.25 4.73
CA ARG A 43 0.25 3.68 5.06
C ARG A 43 0.87 4.53 3.95
N PHE A 44 1.73 3.92 3.13
CA PHE A 44 2.53 4.57 2.10
C PHE A 44 1.89 4.42 0.73
N ARG A 45 2.16 5.40 -0.15
CA ARG A 45 1.67 5.38 -1.53
C ARG A 45 2.35 4.25 -2.30
N LYS A 46 1.68 3.77 -3.35
CA LYS A 46 2.19 2.67 -4.17
C LYS A 46 3.52 3.03 -4.81
N GLU A 47 3.59 4.27 -5.30
CA GLU A 47 4.73 4.80 -6.04
C GLU A 47 5.99 4.82 -5.16
N ASP A 48 5.86 5.26 -3.91
CA ASP A 48 6.99 5.34 -2.96
C ASP A 48 7.53 3.95 -2.61
N VAL A 49 6.63 3.00 -2.35
CA VAL A 49 6.99 1.62 -2.01
C VAL A 49 7.68 0.96 -3.20
N MET A 50 7.12 1.05 -4.40
CA MET A 50 7.69 0.45 -5.60
C MET A 50 9.01 1.10 -5.97
N HIS A 51 9.14 2.42 -5.80
CA HIS A 51 10.41 3.13 -6.01
C HIS A 51 11.50 2.63 -5.04
N ALA A 52 11.17 2.50 -3.75
CA ALA A 52 12.09 1.99 -2.74
C ALA A 52 12.57 0.56 -3.06
N VAL A 53 11.66 -0.31 -3.48
CA VAL A 53 11.97 -1.70 -3.87
C VAL A 53 12.89 -1.72 -5.09
N LYS A 54 12.62 -0.90 -6.11
CA LYS A 54 13.46 -0.79 -7.30
C LYS A 54 14.89 -0.35 -6.96
N LEU A 55 15.04 0.68 -6.13
CA LEU A 55 16.34 1.18 -5.70
C LEU A 55 17.12 0.13 -4.88
N TYR A 56 16.43 -0.55 -3.96
CA TYR A 56 17.08 -1.58 -3.14
C TYR A 56 17.53 -2.77 -3.99
N LYS A 57 16.70 -3.23 -4.93
CA LYS A 57 17.05 -4.28 -5.89
C LYS A 57 18.19 -3.92 -6.84
N SER A 58 18.35 -2.64 -7.16
CA SER A 58 19.49 -2.18 -7.96
C SER A 58 20.81 -2.13 -7.16
N GLY A 59 20.86 -2.70 -5.96
CA GLY A 59 22.06 -2.79 -5.13
C GLY A 59 22.28 -1.62 -4.19
N MET A 60 21.37 -0.64 -4.09
CA MET A 60 21.51 0.41 -3.08
C MET A 60 21.25 -0.12 -1.68
N SER A 61 22.11 0.27 -0.74
CA SER A 61 21.90 -0.02 0.68
C SER A 61 20.60 0.59 1.20
N SER A 62 19.96 -0.07 2.17
CA SER A 62 18.72 0.42 2.78
C SER A 62 18.86 1.82 3.40
N ALA A 63 20.08 2.21 3.82
CA ALA A 63 20.39 3.55 4.29
C ALA A 63 20.32 4.60 3.16
N LYS A 64 20.91 4.33 1.98
CA LYS A 64 20.83 5.23 0.82
C LYS A 64 19.40 5.35 0.30
N VAL A 65 18.66 4.24 0.26
CA VAL A 65 17.24 4.25 -0.14
C VAL A 65 16.40 5.09 0.83
N LYS A 66 16.65 4.97 2.14
CA LYS A 66 15.97 5.79 3.16
C LYS A 66 16.21 7.28 2.92
N ALA A 67 17.46 7.70 2.75
CA ALA A 67 17.80 9.11 2.52
C ALA A 67 17.09 9.67 1.27
N LYS A 68 16.97 8.88 0.21
CA LYS A 68 16.28 9.27 -1.04
C LYS A 68 14.75 9.32 -0.90
N LEU A 69 14.17 8.58 0.03
CA LEU A 69 12.74 8.70 0.36
C LEU A 69 12.50 9.92 1.26
N GLU A 70 13.39 10.19 2.20
CA GLU A 70 13.31 11.36 3.08
C GLU A 70 13.40 12.68 2.30
N SER A 71 14.25 12.75 1.25
CA SER A 71 14.29 13.93 0.37
C SER A 71 12.99 14.17 -0.41
N ARG A 72 12.11 13.16 -0.52
CA ARG A 72 10.77 13.26 -1.11
C ARG A 72 9.68 13.46 -0.04
N GLY A 73 10.07 13.71 1.21
CA GLY A 73 9.16 13.88 2.35
C GLY A 73 8.60 12.56 2.92
N VAL A 74 9.18 11.41 2.56
CA VAL A 74 8.72 10.09 3.01
C VAL A 74 9.67 9.51 4.05
N THR A 75 9.30 9.65 5.32
CA THR A 75 10.07 9.09 6.44
C THR A 75 9.73 7.62 6.67
N VAL A 76 10.73 6.75 6.57
CA VAL A 76 10.60 5.29 6.77
C VAL A 76 11.81 4.73 7.53
N SER A 77 11.61 3.62 8.24
CA SER A 77 12.73 2.88 8.81
C SER A 77 13.44 2.04 7.74
N ARG A 78 14.76 1.82 7.91
CA ARG A 78 15.54 0.93 7.04
C ARG A 78 14.92 -0.48 6.96
N TRP A 79 14.40 -0.97 8.08
CA TRP A 79 13.72 -2.26 8.18
C TRP A 79 12.44 -2.32 7.32
N THR A 80 11.71 -1.21 7.23
CA THR A 80 10.51 -1.10 6.38
C THR A 80 10.85 -1.33 4.90
N ILE A 81 11.98 -0.79 4.44
CA ILE A 81 12.46 -0.95 3.05
C ILE A 81 12.78 -2.43 2.76
N ILE A 82 13.47 -3.11 3.67
CA ILE A 82 13.78 -4.55 3.55
C ILE A 82 12.48 -5.36 3.49
N LYS A 83 11.51 -5.04 4.36
CA LYS A 83 10.20 -5.72 4.37
C LYS A 83 9.42 -5.50 3.07
N TRP A 84 9.50 -4.31 2.48
CA TRP A 84 8.91 -4.06 1.16
C TRP A 84 9.61 -4.85 0.07
N SER A 85 10.94 -4.89 0.08
CA SER A 85 11.69 -5.68 -0.89
C SER A 85 11.39 -7.17 -0.80
N ARG A 86 11.16 -7.72 0.40
CA ARG A 86 10.77 -9.14 0.56
C ARG A 86 9.34 -9.43 0.11
N LYS A 87 8.48 -8.41 0.10
CA LYS A 87 7.04 -8.57 -0.21
C LYS A 87 6.71 -8.34 -1.68
N PHE A 88 7.42 -7.40 -2.32
CA PHE A 88 7.13 -6.94 -3.69
C PHE A 88 8.32 -7.11 -4.64
N GLY A 89 9.49 -7.45 -4.10
CA GLY A 89 10.64 -7.84 -4.88
C GLY A 89 10.65 -9.34 -5.07
#